data_AF-A0A9Q5CTZ9-F1
#
_entry.id   AF-A0A9Q5CTZ9-F1
#
_cell.length_a   1.000
_cell.length_b   1.000
_cell.length_c   1.000
_cell.angle_alpha   90.00
_cell.angle_beta   90.00
_cell.angle_gamma   90.00
#
_symmetry.space_group_name_H-M   'P 1'
#
loop_
_entity.id
_entity.type
_entity.pdbx_description
1 polymer ?
#
loop_
_entity_poly.entity_id
_entity_poly.type
_entity_poly.pdbx_seq_one_letter_code
_entity_poly.pdbx_strand_id
1 'polypeptide(L)' 'MHWHLDVTFKEDHNKTIEETANKNMNIIRKWALSILKLLDVGKKMSLKLKRFAICSNPTDYISKIMEN' A
#
# COMPACT_ATOMS: atom_id res chain seq x y z
N MET A 1 14.21 -1.80 3.88
CA MET A 1 12.76 -1.53 3.68
C MET A 1 12.32 -1.52 2.22
N HIS A 2 13.24 -1.49 1.23
CA HIS A 2 12.94 -1.49 -0.22
C HIS A 2 12.13 -2.72 -0.69
N TRP A 3 12.53 -3.92 -0.26
CA TRP A 3 11.92 -5.17 -0.72
C TRP A 3 10.38 -5.25 -0.59
N HIS A 4 9.82 -4.71 0.49
CA HIS A 4 8.37 -4.68 0.65
C HIS A 4 7.67 -3.76 -0.35
N LEU A 5 8.31 -2.67 -0.75
CA LEU A 5 7.81 -1.75 -1.77
C LEU A 5 7.87 -2.40 -3.16
N ASP A 6 8.93 -3.15 -3.47
CA ASP A 6 9.04 -3.86 -4.75
C ASP A 6 7.99 -4.96 -4.88
N VAL A 7 7.85 -5.82 -3.87
CA VAL A 7 6.91 -6.94 -3.91
C VAL A 7 5.46 -6.49 -3.87
N THR A 8 5.17 -5.43 -3.11
CA THR A 8 3.79 -4.95 -2.95
C THR A 8 3.43 -4.01 -4.10
N PHE A 9 4.21 -2.97 -4.34
CA PHE A 9 3.91 -1.85 -5.26
C PHE A 9 4.61 -1.91 -6.62
N LYS A 10 5.44 -2.93 -6.88
CA LYS A 10 6.24 -3.05 -8.12
C LYS A 10 7.09 -1.81 -8.36
N GLU A 11 7.70 -1.28 -7.31
CA GLU A 11 8.48 -0.05 -7.36
C GLU A 11 9.59 -0.08 -8.41
N ASP A 12 10.35 -1.18 -8.52
CA ASP A 12 11.38 -1.37 -9.55
C ASP A 12 10.88 -1.31 -11.00
N HIS A 13 9.57 -1.51 -11.24
CA HIS A 13 8.99 -1.39 -12.59
C HIS A 13 8.57 0.04 -12.92
N ASN A 14 8.75 1.00 -12.00
CA ASN A 14 8.40 2.39 -12.23
C ASN A 14 9.36 3.03 -13.24
N LYS A 15 8.83 3.58 -14.33
CA LYS A 15 9.61 4.24 -15.39
C LYS A 15 9.54 5.77 -15.33
N THR A 16 9.02 6.34 -14.25
CA THR A 16 8.96 7.80 -14.06
C THR A 16 10.38 8.38 -14.05
N ILE A 17 10.71 9.15 -15.09
CA ILE A 17 12.02 9.81 -15.24
C ILE A 17 12.12 11.04 -14.33
N GLU A 18 10.98 11.72 -14.11
CA GLU A 18 10.91 12.93 -13.30
C GLU A 18 11.15 12.62 -11.82
N GLU A 19 12.20 13.22 -11.26
CA GLU A 19 12.70 12.89 -9.92
C GLU A 19 11.69 13.26 -8.81
N THR A 20 10.99 14.38 -8.96
CA THR A 20 10.02 14.87 -7.97
C THR A 20 8.83 13.93 -7.88
N ALA A 21 8.26 13.52 -9.02
CA ALA A 21 7.19 12.55 -9.10
C ALA A 21 7.64 11.19 -8.56
N ASN A 22 8.87 10.75 -8.82
CA ASN A 22 9.38 9.49 -8.26
C ASN A 22 9.51 9.56 -6.73
N LYS A 23 10.03 10.66 -6.18
CA LYS A 23 10.10 10.91 -4.73
C LYS A 23 8.70 10.95 -4.10
N ASN A 24 7.77 11.70 -4.70
CA ASN A 24 6.39 11.82 -4.23
C ASN A 24 5.69 10.46 -4.22
N MET A 25 5.85 9.68 -5.29
CA MET A 25 5.33 8.32 -5.40
C MET A 25 5.89 7.41 -4.30
N ASN A 26 7.19 7.50 -3.99
CA ASN A 26 7.80 6.71 -2.91
C ASN A 26 7.23 7.10 -1.52
N ILE A 27 7.02 8.39 -1.26
CA ILE A 27 6.37 8.87 -0.02
C ILE A 27 4.98 8.25 0.11
N ILE A 28 4.16 8.31 -0.95
CA ILE A 28 2.80 7.75 -0.96
C ILE A 28 2.83 6.24 -0.71
N ARG A 29 3.75 5.50 -1.36
CA ARG A 29 3.87 4.04 -1.16
C ARG A 29 4.27 3.68 0.27
N LYS A 30 5.14 4.45 0.91
CA LYS A 30 5.52 4.26 2.32
C LYS A 30 4.33 4.47 3.25
N TRP A 31 3.52 5.51 3.02
CA TRP A 31 2.30 5.74 3.78
C TRP A 31 1.30 4.60 3.60
N ALA A 32 1.04 4.19 2.35
CA ALA A 32 0.17 3.06 2.04
C ALA A 32 0.66 1.75 2.70
N LEU A 33 1.97 1.50 2.73
CA LEU A 33 2.54 0.33 3.40
C LEU A 33 2.31 0.36 4.91
N SER A 34 2.39 1.53 5.54
CA SER A 34 2.11 1.69 6.97
C SER A 34 0.64 1.36 7.27
N ILE A 35 -0.29 1.91 6.50
CA ILE A 35 -1.73 1.65 6.61
C ILE A 35 -2.03 0.15 6.44
N LEU A 36 -1.44 -0.50 5.43
CA LEU A 36 -1.61 -1.94 5.18
C LEU A 36 -1.13 -2.84 6.33
N LYS A 37 -0.14 -2.37 7.10
CA LYS A 37 0.38 -3.09 8.27
C LYS A 37 -0.52 -2.91 9.49
N LEU A 38 -1.09 -1.72 9.68
CA LEU A 38 -2.01 -1.41 10.78
C LEU A 38 -3.38 -2.07 10.60
N LEU A 39 -3.82 -2.24 9.36
CA LEU A 39 -5.09 -2.88 9.04
C LEU A 39 -5.15 -4.33 9.50
N ASP A 40 -5.99 -4.58 10.51
CA ASP A 40 -6.37 -5.92 10.91
C ASP A 40 -7.57 -6.43 10.10
N VAL A 41 -7.27 -7.38 9.23
CA VAL A 41 -8.21 -7.99 8.29
C VAL A 41 -8.77 -9.31 8.86
N GLY A 42 -8.46 -9.64 10.13
CA GLY A 42 -8.94 -10.84 10.83
C GLY A 42 -8.37 -12.16 10.30
N LYS A 43 -7.61 -12.14 9.20
CA LYS A 43 -6.95 -13.30 8.60
C LYS A 43 -5.52 -12.95 8.22
N LYS A 44 -4.62 -13.94 8.33
CA LYS A 44 -3.24 -13.82 7.87
C LYS A 44 -3.21 -13.81 6.34
N MET A 45 -2.96 -12.65 5.76
CA MET A 45 -2.88 -12.46 4.31
C MET A 45 -1.65 -11.64 3.94
N SER A 46 -1.12 -11.86 2.74
CA SER A 46 0.02 -11.10 2.23
C SER A 46 -0.37 -9.63 2.00
N LEU A 47 0.60 -8.72 2.11
CA LEU A 47 0.37 -7.27 1.90
C LEU A 47 -0.22 -6.96 0.51
N LYS A 48 0.19 -7.73 -0.50
CA LYS A 48 -0.36 -7.65 -1.86
C LYS A 48 -1.84 -8.04 -1.91
N LEU A 49 -2.22 -9.10 -1.20
CA LEU A 49 -3.61 -9.56 -1.13
C LEU A 49 -4.47 -8.61 -0.28
N LYS A 50 -3.93 -8.07 0.83
CA LYS A 50 -4.58 -7.00 1.61
C LYS A 50 -4.93 -5.82 0.72
N ARG A 51 -3.94 -5.32 -0.05
CA ARG A 51 -4.16 -4.22 -0.97
C ARG A 51 -5.23 -4.53 -2.00
N PHE A 52 -5.20 -5.73 -2.59
CA PHE A 52 -6.21 -6.15 -3.55
C PHE A 52 -7.61 -6.18 -2.93
N ALA A 53 -7.77 -6.76 -1.74
CA ALA A 53 -9.06 -6.81 -1.04
C ALA A 53 -9.60 -5.41 -0.73
N ILE A 54 -8.74 -4.50 -0.24
CA ILE A 54 -9.12 -3.11 0.04
C ILE A 54 -9.51 -2.37 -1.24
N CYS A 55 -8.75 -2.52 -2.33
CA CYS A 55 -9.10 -1.90 -3.60
C CYS A 55 -10.40 -2.45 -4.19
N SER A 56 -10.76 -3.70 -3.91
CA SER A 56 -11.99 -4.33 -4.40
C SER A 56 -13.23 -3.89 -3.62
N ASN A 57 -13.10 -3.49 -2.35
CA ASN A 57 -14.21 -2.98 -1.55
C ASN A 57 -13.74 -1.87 -0.58
N PRO A 58 -13.42 -0.68 -1.11
CA PRO A 58 -12.80 0.38 -0.32
C PRO A 58 -13.70 0.91 0.80
N THR A 59 -15.02 0.95 0.59
CA THR A 59 -15.98 1.54 1.54
C THR A 59 -15.97 0.82 2.89
N ASP A 60 -15.97 -0.51 2.87
CA ASP A 60 -15.98 -1.32 4.10
C ASP A 60 -14.68 -1.19 4.90
N TYR A 61 -13.55 -1.03 4.21
CA TYR A 61 -12.25 -0.90 4.86
C TYR A 61 -11.95 0.52 5.31
N ILE A 62 -12.45 1.56 4.62
CA ILE A 62 -12.25 2.96 5.00
C ILE A 62 -12.86 3.23 6.38
N SER A 63 -14.10 2.79 6.62
CA SER A 63 -14.73 2.94 7.94
C SER A 63 -13.88 2.31 9.04
N LYS A 64 -13.36 1.10 8.79
CA LYS A 64 -12.51 0.36 9.74
C LYS A 64 -11.13 1.02 9.97
N ILE A 65 -10.61 1.75 9.00
CA ILE A 65 -9.36 2.53 9.14
C ILE A 65 -9.62 3.80 9.96
N MET A 66 -10.75 4.45 9.76
CA MET A 66 -11.12 5.72 10.41
C MET A 66 -11.61 5.55 11.85
N GLU A 67 -12.08 4.36 12.23
CA GLU A 67 -12.52 4.03 13.58
C GLU A 67 -11.36 3.67 14.54
N ASN A 68 -10.12 3.59 14.06
CA ASN A 68 -8.90 3.45 14.88
C ASN A 68 -8.28 4.80 15.22
#